data_AF-A0A9X4R1U6-F1
#
_entry.id   AF-A0A9X4R1U6-F1
#
_cell.length_a   1.000
_cell.length_b   1.000
_cell.length_c   1.000
_cell.angle_alpha   90.00
_cell.angle_beta   90.00
_cell.angle_gamma   90.00
#
_symmetry.space_group_name_H-M   'P 1'
#
loop_
_entity.id
_entity.type
_entity.pdbx_description
1 polymer ?
#
loop_
_entity_poly.entity_id
_entity_poly.type
_entity_poly.pdbx_seq_one_letter_code
_entity_poly.pdbx_strand_id
1 'polypeptide(L)'
;MSIIKSNMKTFKDTGESVEETTLSKPMTISGVRTVKIHWRGPKQRYRIIHLNEYGHFDRSGKWINTLGKGVIERAMREGRETYFQTVKEEMKRRV
;
A
#
# COMPACT_ATOMS: atom_id res chain seq x y z
N MET A 1 -12.84 3.71 3.67
CA MET A 1 -11.48 4.06 3.17
C MET A 1 -10.66 2.78 3.12
N SER A 2 -9.89 2.49 2.06
CA SER A 2 -9.12 1.23 1.97
C SER A 2 -8.05 1.13 3.08
N ILE A 3 -7.74 -0.08 3.55
CA ILE A 3 -6.67 -0.37 4.55
C ILE A 3 -5.35 0.32 4.17
N ILE A 4 -4.99 0.31 2.88
CA ILE A 4 -3.80 0.95 2.34
C ILE A 4 -3.81 2.47 2.55
N LYS A 5 -4.89 3.16 2.16
CA LYS A 5 -5.04 4.61 2.40
C LYS A 5 -5.02 4.98 3.89
N SER A 6 -5.55 4.12 4.76
CA SER A 6 -5.51 4.35 6.21
C SER A 6 -4.08 4.27 6.73
N ASN A 7 -3.37 3.20 6.38
CA ASN A 7 -1.96 3.00 6.74
C ASN A 7 -1.07 4.13 6.18
N MET A 8 -1.29 4.56 4.94
CA MET A 8 -0.56 5.69 4.34
C MET A 8 -0.69 7.01 5.13
N LYS A 9 -1.75 7.18 5.93
CA LYS A 9 -1.89 8.37 6.78
C LYS A 9 -0.93 8.40 7.95
N THR A 10 -0.37 7.26 8.39
CA THR A 10 0.47 7.23 9.60
C THR A 10 1.79 7.97 9.43
N PHE A 11 2.25 8.17 8.19
CA PHE A 11 3.45 8.93 7.86
C PHE A 11 3.12 10.10 6.91
N LYS A 12 1.86 10.54 6.91
CA LYS A 12 1.41 11.67 6.11
C LYS A 12 2.10 12.94 6.61
N ASP A 13 2.93 13.50 5.74
CA ASP A 13 3.34 14.90 5.79
C ASP A 13 2.22 15.77 5.16
N THR A 14 2.41 16.27 3.94
CA THR A 14 1.36 16.99 3.17
C THR A 14 0.16 16.12 2.81
N GLY A 15 0.33 14.80 2.74
CA GLY A 15 -0.75 13.83 2.46
C GLY A 15 -0.96 13.46 1.01
N GLU A 16 -0.21 14.10 0.11
CA GLU A 16 -0.21 13.85 -1.32
C GLU A 16 0.03 12.36 -1.67
N SER A 17 0.85 11.63 -0.89
CA SER A 17 1.02 10.18 -1.07
C SER A 17 -0.29 9.40 -0.88
N VAL A 18 -1.14 9.83 0.06
CA VAL A 18 -2.46 9.23 0.30
C VAL A 18 -3.43 9.60 -0.83
N GLU A 19 -3.36 10.84 -1.30
CA GLU A 19 -4.23 11.36 -2.36
C GLU A 19 -3.98 10.66 -3.70
N GLU A 20 -2.71 10.52 -4.09
CA GLU A 20 -2.34 9.85 -5.33
C GLU A 20 -2.46 8.32 -5.26
N THR A 21 -2.65 7.75 -4.06
CA THR A 21 -2.86 6.30 -3.91
C THR A 21 -4.20 5.91 -4.57
N THR A 22 -4.13 5.05 -5.57
CA THR A 22 -5.28 4.49 -6.29
C THR A 22 -5.17 2.97 -6.38
N LEU A 23 -6.31 2.29 -6.51
CA LEU A 23 -6.38 0.85 -6.64
C LEU A 23 -6.92 0.48 -8.01
N SER A 24 -6.42 -0.61 -8.60
CA SER A 24 -7.09 -1.20 -9.76
C SER A 24 -8.43 -1.80 -9.36
N LYS A 25 -9.28 -2.05 -10.36
CA LYS A 25 -10.34 -3.05 -10.19
C LYS A 25 -9.69 -4.42 -9.88
N PRO A 26 -10.36 -5.30 -9.10
CA PRO A 26 -9.89 -6.67 -8.91
C PRO A 26 -9.75 -7.38 -10.26
N MET A 27 -8.62 -8.04 -10.46
CA MET A 27 -8.29 -8.75 -11.70
C MET A 27 -7.64 -10.09 -11.39
N THR A 28 -7.58 -10.98 -12.37
CA THR A 28 -6.89 -12.28 -12.21
C THR A 28 -5.60 -12.24 -12.99
N ILE A 29 -4.47 -12.52 -12.33
CA ILE A 29 -3.14 -12.54 -12.92
C ILE A 29 -2.53 -13.91 -12.60
N SER A 30 -2.20 -14.69 -13.63
CA SER A 30 -1.63 -16.04 -13.47
C SER A 30 -2.45 -16.95 -12.53
N GLY A 31 -3.78 -16.90 -12.64
CA GLY A 31 -4.70 -17.69 -11.81
C GLY A 31 -4.97 -17.13 -10.41
N VAL A 32 -4.29 -16.05 -10.00
CA VAL A 32 -4.42 -15.44 -8.67
C VAL A 32 -5.27 -14.17 -8.76
N ARG A 33 -6.27 -14.03 -7.88
CA ARG A 33 -7.04 -12.78 -7.75
C ARG A 33 -6.14 -11.70 -7.15
N THR A 34 -5.98 -10.58 -7.85
CA THR A 34 -5.02 -9.52 -7.54
C THR A 34 -5.67 -8.15 -7.65
N VAL A 35 -5.26 -7.23 -6.77
CA VAL A 35 -5.52 -5.79 -6.86
C VAL A 35 -4.17 -5.08 -6.89
N LYS A 36 -3.97 -4.18 -7.86
CA LYS A 36 -2.74 -3.39 -7.97
C LYS A 36 -2.90 -2.05 -7.26
N ILE A 37 -1.86 -1.66 -6.54
CA ILE A 37 -1.72 -0.31 -5.97
C ILE A 37 -0.96 0.55 -6.97
N HIS A 38 -1.46 1.75 -7.22
CA HIS A 38 -0.81 2.75 -8.05
C HIS A 38 -0.71 4.08 -7.31
N TRP A 39 0.27 4.90 -7.71
CA TRP A 39 0.36 6.31 -7.35
C TRP A 39 0.18 7.15 -8.61
N ARG A 40 -0.99 7.76 -8.75
CA ARG A 40 -1.37 8.55 -9.93
C ARG A 40 -1.81 9.95 -9.51
N GLY A 41 -1.08 10.94 -9.98
CA GLY A 41 -1.41 12.35 -9.81
C GLY A 41 -0.29 13.29 -10.23
N PRO A 42 -0.51 14.61 -10.11
CA PRO A 42 0.39 15.64 -10.61
C PRO A 42 1.70 15.76 -9.82
N LYS A 43 1.75 15.28 -8.58
CA LYS A 43 2.95 15.28 -7.72
C LYS A 43 3.87 14.08 -7.95
N GLN A 44 3.46 13.13 -8.78
CA GLN A 44 4.30 12.03 -9.26
C GLN A 44 4.88 11.19 -8.11
N ARG A 45 4.07 10.91 -7.07
CA ARG A 45 4.52 10.20 -5.86
C ARG A 45 5.05 8.80 -6.14
N TYR A 46 4.70 8.19 -7.26
CA TYR A 46 5.33 6.93 -7.74
C TYR A 46 6.86 7.00 -7.76
N ARG A 47 7.45 8.18 -8.00
CA ARG A 47 8.90 8.40 -8.04
C ARG A 47 9.59 8.32 -6.70
N ILE A 48 8.87 8.56 -5.60
CA ILE A 48 9.48 8.68 -4.27
C ILE A 48 8.92 7.66 -3.27
N ILE A 49 7.80 7.01 -3.58
CA ILE A 49 7.12 6.14 -2.63
C ILE A 49 7.99 4.93 -2.23
N HIS A 50 8.80 4.42 -3.14
CA HIS A 50 9.74 3.34 -2.84
C HIS A 50 10.82 3.80 -1.84
N LEU A 51 11.32 5.03 -1.96
CA LEU A 51 12.26 5.60 -1.00
C LEU A 51 11.61 5.75 0.39
N ASN A 52 10.31 6.10 0.42
CA ASN A 52 9.54 6.17 1.66
C ASN A 52 9.32 4.80 2.30
N GLU A 53 9.15 3.74 1.52
CA GLU A 53 8.90 2.38 2.02
C GLU A 53 10.17 1.66 2.48
N TYR A 54 11.30 1.90 1.81
CA TYR A 54 12.53 1.16 2.06
C TYR A 54 13.63 1.96 2.77
N GLY A 55 13.56 3.29 2.73
CA GLY A 55 14.67 4.18 3.08
C GLY A 55 15.58 4.44 1.87
N HIS A 56 16.54 5.36 2.03
CA HIS A 56 17.47 5.74 0.97
C HIS A 56 18.74 6.38 1.54
N PHE A 57 19.79 6.49 0.72
CA PHE A 57 20.96 7.31 1.05
C PHE A 57 20.70 8.77 0.70
N ASP A 58 21.12 9.68 1.58
CA ASP A 58 21.16 11.10 1.26
C ASP A 58 22.38 11.45 0.37
N ARG A 59 22.49 12.72 -0.02
CA ARG A 59 23.59 13.20 -0.87
C ARG A 59 24.98 13.07 -0.25
N SER A 60 25.07 12.94 1.07
CA SER A 60 26.32 12.74 1.80
C SER A 60 26.70 11.26 1.94
N GLY A 61 25.87 10.34 1.43
CA GLY A 61 26.08 8.91 1.58
C GLY A 61 25.60 8.35 2.92
N LYS A 62 24.85 9.12 3.72
CA LYS A 62 24.26 8.65 4.98
C LYS A 62 22.94 7.94 4.72
N TRP A 63 22.75 6.77 5.32
CA TRP A 63 21.47 6.05 5.24
C TRP A 63 20.38 6.76 6.05
N ILE A 64 19.24 6.99 5.42
CA ILE A 64 18.05 7.62 6.00
C ILE A 64 16.92 6.59 6.10
N ASN A 65 16.50 6.31 7.33
CA ASN A 65 15.25 5.59 7.58
C ASN A 65 14.08 6.57 7.58
N THR A 66 13.09 6.29 6.74
CA THR A 66 11.89 7.10 6.58
C THR A 66 10.81 6.67 7.58
N LEU A 67 9.96 7.61 8.01
CA LEU A 67 8.81 7.32 8.87
C LEU A 67 7.78 6.38 8.20
N GLY A 68 7.76 6.36 6.87
CA GLY A 68 6.90 5.47 6.08
C GLY A 68 7.43 4.07 5.87
N LYS A 69 8.59 3.72 6.46
CA LYS A 69 9.25 2.44 6.21
C LYS A 69 8.37 1.26 6.64
N GLY A 70 8.15 0.31 5.74
CA GLY A 70 7.36 -0.90 6.00
C GLY A 70 5.85 -0.68 6.14
N VAL A 71 5.34 0.54 5.90
CA VAL A 71 3.92 0.83 6.08
C VAL A 71 3.08 0.21 4.95
N ILE A 72 3.60 0.20 3.72
CA ILE A 72 2.93 -0.48 2.60
C ILE A 72 2.92 -1.98 2.86
N GLU A 73 4.06 -2.56 3.24
CA GLU A 73 4.14 -4.00 3.49
C GLU A 73 3.17 -4.43 4.61
N ARG A 74 3.10 -3.65 5.71
CA ARG A 74 2.12 -3.88 6.77
C ARG A 74 0.69 -3.81 6.25
N ALA A 75 0.36 -2.78 5.47
CA ALA A 75 -0.98 -2.65 4.89
C ALA A 75 -1.33 -3.81 3.95
N MET A 76 -0.35 -4.32 3.20
CA MET A 76 -0.50 -5.50 2.35
C MET A 76 -0.76 -6.76 3.19
N ARG A 77 -0.06 -6.94 4.31
CA ARG A 77 -0.29 -8.06 5.23
C ARG A 77 -1.69 -8.01 5.86
N GLU A 78 -2.09 -6.87 6.40
CA GLU A 78 -3.44 -6.66 6.96
C GLU A 78 -4.54 -6.88 5.91
N GLY A 79 -4.30 -6.42 4.68
CA GLY A 79 -5.21 -6.63 3.56
C GLY A 79 -5.37 -8.11 3.20
N ARG A 80 -4.27 -8.88 3.21
CA ARG A 80 -4.31 -10.34 2.98
C ARG A 80 -5.13 -11.05 4.05
N GLU A 81 -4.88 -10.76 5.33
CA GLU A 81 -5.62 -11.36 6.45
C GLU A 81 -7.11 -11.05 6.37
N THR A 82 -7.46 -9.79 6.11
CA THR A 82 -8.85 -9.36 5.92
C THR A 82 -9.53 -10.12 4.78
N TYR A 83 -8.86 -10.23 3.63
CA TYR A 83 -9.37 -10.98 2.48
C TYR A 83 -9.65 -12.45 2.84
N PHE A 84 -8.68 -13.14 3.44
CA PHE A 84 -8.83 -14.55 3.82
C PHE A 84 -9.98 -14.75 4.80
N GLN A 85 -10.11 -13.87 5.80
CA GLN A 85 -11.16 -13.95 6.79
C GLN A 85 -12.54 -13.75 6.15
N THR A 86 -12.70 -12.75 5.26
CA THR A 86 -13.95 -12.53 4.54
C THR A 86 -14.35 -13.73 3.68
N VAL A 87 -13.41 -14.32 2.93
CA VAL A 87 -13.70 -15.51 2.12
C VAL A 87 -14.13 -16.68 2.99
N LYS A 88 -13.44 -16.91 4.12
CA LYS A 88 -13.78 -17.97 5.06
C LYS A 88 -15.19 -17.80 5.65
N GLU A 89 -15.57 -16.59 6.01
CA GLU A 89 -16.90 -16.29 6.54
C GLU A 89 -18.00 -16.46 5.49
N GLU A 90 -17.76 -15.99 4.27
CA GLU A 90 -18.70 -16.16 3.16
C GLU A 90 -18.88 -17.62 2.75
N MET A 91 -17.82 -18.44 2.81
CA MET A 91 -17.93 -19.89 2.62
C MET A 91 -18.77 -20.53 3.72
N LYS A 92 -18.55 -20.17 4.99
CA LYS A 92 -19.34 -20.69 6.12
C LYS A 92 -20.82 -20.34 6.03
N ARG A 93 -21.19 -19.19 5.46
CA ARG A 93 -22.59 -18.78 5.29
C ARG A 93 -23.33 -19.55 4.20
N ARG A 94 -22.60 -20.16 3.27
CA ARG A 94 -23.15 -20.86 2.09
C ARG A 94 -23.21 -22.38 2.28
N VAL A 95 -22.68 -22.88 3.42
CA VAL A 95 -22.79 -24.27 3.89
C VAL A 95 -23.81 -24.29 5.01
#